data_AF-A0A4Q4D2X2-F1
#
_entry.id   AF-A0A4Q4D2X2-F1
#
_cell.length_a   1.000
_cell.length_b   1.000
_cell.length_c   1.000
_cell.angle_alpha   90.00
_cell.angle_beta   90.00
_cell.angle_gamma   90.00
#
_symmetry.space_group_name_H-M   'P 1'
#
loop_
_entity.id
_entity.type
_entity.pdbx_description
1 polymer ?
#
loop_
_entity_poly.entity_id
_entity_poly.type
_entity_poly.pdbx_seq_one_letter_code
_entity_poly.pdbx_strand_id
1 'polypeptide(L)'
;RGGGMTDPDWDRIGQVMTRVQSAPITIDDSPNMTMPEIRSKARRIAKTVDGKLGLIVLDYLQLMTSGKRVENRQVEVSEFSRQIKLLAKELDVPIVAISQLNRGAEQRTDKTPQLSDLRESGSIEQDADIVILLNRPDTHGHGESERPGEADVIVAKNRSGPVNKVAVSFQGHYSRFTPMAREAEVPGAAAGEFY
;
A
#
# COMPACT_ATOMS: atom_id res chain seq x y z
N ARG A 1 -26.71 -10.94 10.90
CA ARG A 1 -25.65 -11.85 10.40
C ARG A 1 -26.28 -13.22 10.26
N GLY A 2 -26.61 -13.64 9.04
CA GLY A 2 -27.39 -14.87 8.79
C GLY A 2 -27.88 -14.94 7.34
N GLY A 3 -27.04 -14.55 6.39
CA GLY A 3 -27.30 -14.87 4.98
C GLY A 3 -26.70 -16.25 4.73
N GLY A 4 -27.54 -17.25 4.45
CA GLY A 4 -27.07 -18.58 4.07
C GLY A 4 -26.36 -18.51 2.72
N MET A 5 -25.19 -19.16 2.62
CA MET A 5 -24.53 -19.37 1.33
C MET A 5 -25.35 -20.38 0.52
N THR A 6 -25.55 -20.10 -0.76
CA THR A 6 -26.18 -21.04 -1.68
C THR A 6 -25.16 -22.11 -2.11
N ASP A 7 -25.61 -23.28 -2.57
CA ASP A 7 -24.70 -24.33 -3.09
C ASP A 7 -23.75 -23.79 -4.18
N PRO A 8 -24.21 -22.93 -5.13
CA PRO A 8 -23.32 -22.26 -6.09
C PRO A 8 -22.25 -21.35 -5.44
N ASP A 9 -22.52 -20.75 -4.28
CA ASP A 9 -21.52 -19.95 -3.57
C ASP A 9 -20.44 -20.84 -2.96
N TRP A 10 -20.83 -22.00 -2.43
CA TRP A 10 -19.89 -23.00 -1.93
C TRP A 10 -19.00 -23.57 -3.04
N ASP A 11 -19.55 -23.82 -4.22
CA ASP A 11 -18.78 -24.26 -5.39
C ASP A 11 -17.76 -23.20 -5.82
N ARG A 12 -18.17 -21.92 -5.88
CA ARG A 12 -17.26 -20.80 -6.18
C ARG A 12 -16.14 -20.68 -5.15
N ILE A 13 -16.46 -20.82 -3.86
CA ILE A 13 -15.46 -20.82 -2.79
C ILE A 13 -14.49 -21.98 -3.00
N GLY A 14 -14.99 -23.20 -3.20
CA GLY A 14 -14.17 -24.39 -3.41
C GLY A 14 -13.15 -24.21 -4.54
N GLN A 15 -13.57 -23.64 -5.67
CA GLN A 15 -12.68 -23.35 -6.81
C GLN A 15 -11.57 -22.34 -6.47
N VAL A 16 -11.88 -21.32 -5.67
CA VAL A 16 -10.90 -20.28 -5.29
C VAL A 16 -9.97 -20.76 -4.17
N MET A 17 -10.47 -21.60 -3.26
CA MET A 17 -9.70 -22.10 -2.11
C MET A 17 -8.43 -22.82 -2.53
N THR A 18 -8.48 -23.67 -3.57
CA THR A 18 -7.28 -24.34 -4.08
C THR A 18 -6.22 -23.34 -4.53
N ARG A 19 -6.63 -22.29 -5.25
CA ARG A 19 -5.72 -21.24 -5.73
C ARG A 19 -5.10 -20.44 -4.59
N VAL A 20 -5.90 -20.13 -3.56
CA VAL A 20 -5.42 -19.37 -2.38
C VAL A 20 -4.46 -20.22 -1.55
N GLN A 21 -4.78 -21.50 -1.33
CA GLN A 21 -3.92 -22.41 -0.57
C GLN A 21 -2.59 -22.68 -1.26
N SER A 22 -2.57 -22.75 -2.59
CA SER A 22 -1.34 -22.93 -3.36
C SER A 22 -0.58 -21.63 -3.62
N ALA A 23 -1.10 -20.48 -3.18
CA ALA A 23 -0.44 -19.20 -3.44
C ALA A 23 0.88 -19.13 -2.65
N PRO A 24 1.97 -18.62 -3.25
CA PRO A 24 3.27 -18.45 -2.57
C PRO A 24 3.24 -17.23 -1.63
N ILE A 25 2.32 -17.24 -0.67
CA ILE A 25 2.07 -16.16 0.27
C ILE A 25 2.18 -16.74 1.69
N THR A 26 2.99 -16.07 2.51
CA THR A 26 3.09 -16.34 3.94
C THR A 26 2.51 -15.15 4.69
N ILE A 27 1.56 -15.41 5.59
CA ILE A 27 0.95 -14.39 6.45
C ILE A 27 1.47 -14.60 7.87
N ASP A 28 1.95 -13.53 8.50
CA ASP A 28 2.32 -13.50 9.91
C ASP A 28 1.43 -12.47 10.60
N ASP A 29 0.56 -12.93 11.50
CA ASP A 29 -0.44 -12.15 12.22
C ASP A 29 0.00 -11.82 13.66
N SER A 30 1.29 -11.99 13.97
CA SER A 30 1.82 -11.68 15.30
C SER A 30 1.60 -10.20 15.63
N PRO A 31 0.97 -9.86 16.77
CA PRO A 31 0.75 -8.47 17.15
C PRO A 31 2.05 -7.80 17.66
N ASN A 32 2.11 -6.47 17.58
CA ASN A 32 3.13 -5.63 18.23
C ASN A 32 4.59 -5.99 17.89
N MET A 33 4.88 -6.34 16.65
CA MET A 33 6.22 -6.77 16.26
C MET A 33 7.23 -5.61 16.27
N THR A 34 8.42 -5.91 16.77
CA THR A 34 9.60 -5.04 16.70
C THR A 34 10.38 -5.27 15.40
N MET A 35 11.19 -4.31 14.99
CA MET A 35 12.00 -4.46 13.77
C MET A 35 13.01 -5.63 13.81
N PRO A 36 13.70 -5.92 14.92
CA PRO A 36 14.54 -7.12 15.02
C PRO A 36 13.78 -8.43 14.80
N GLU A 37 12.54 -8.51 15.28
CA GLU A 37 11.66 -9.67 15.04
C GLU A 37 11.27 -9.77 13.58
N ILE A 38 10.81 -8.66 12.98
CA ILE A 38 10.47 -8.60 11.54
C ILE A 38 11.67 -9.05 10.69
N ARG A 39 12.88 -8.51 10.96
CA ARG A 39 14.10 -8.91 10.25
C ARG A 39 14.39 -10.41 10.41
N SER A 40 14.30 -10.93 11.62
CA SER A 40 14.57 -12.34 11.92
C SER A 40 13.59 -13.25 11.17
N LYS A 41 12.30 -12.89 11.13
CA LYS A 41 11.28 -13.63 10.41
C LYS A 41 11.46 -13.54 8.90
N ALA A 42 11.70 -12.34 8.36
CA ALA A 42 11.95 -12.12 6.93
C ALA A 42 13.15 -12.96 6.44
N ARG A 43 14.26 -12.99 7.19
CA ARG A 43 15.42 -13.85 6.88
C ARG A 43 15.09 -15.33 6.91
N ARG A 44 14.32 -15.77 7.91
CA ARG A 44 13.89 -17.18 8.02
C ARG A 44 13.02 -17.57 6.82
N ILE A 45 12.04 -16.75 6.45
CA ILE A 45 11.16 -16.98 5.31
C ILE A 45 11.96 -16.97 4.00
N ALA A 46 12.84 -15.99 3.80
CA ALA A 46 13.74 -15.94 2.64
C ALA A 46 14.55 -17.23 2.52
N LYS A 47 15.04 -17.79 3.63
CA LYS A 47 15.75 -19.07 3.64
C LYS A 47 14.84 -20.26 3.29
N THR A 48 13.58 -20.30 3.76
CA THR A 48 12.66 -21.40 3.43
C THR A 48 12.26 -21.42 1.95
N VAL A 49 12.42 -20.31 1.25
CA VAL A 49 12.16 -20.19 -0.20
C VAL A 49 13.44 -20.08 -1.03
N ASP A 50 14.59 -20.49 -0.47
CA ASP A 50 15.91 -20.46 -1.12
C ASP A 50 16.29 -19.10 -1.72
N GLY A 51 16.00 -18.02 -1.00
CA GLY A 51 16.28 -16.65 -1.41
C GLY A 51 15.31 -16.07 -2.44
N LYS A 52 14.30 -16.82 -2.89
CA LYS A 52 13.31 -16.40 -3.90
C LYS A 52 12.17 -15.54 -3.34
N LEU A 53 12.40 -14.86 -2.22
CA LEU A 53 11.38 -13.99 -1.64
C LEU A 53 11.20 -12.77 -2.54
N GLY A 54 10.03 -12.64 -3.17
CA GLY A 54 9.80 -11.60 -4.17
C GLY A 54 9.28 -10.26 -3.64
N LEU A 55 8.64 -10.24 -2.47
CA LEU A 55 8.02 -9.06 -1.89
C LEU A 55 7.81 -9.23 -0.39
N ILE A 56 7.96 -8.15 0.37
CA ILE A 56 7.49 -8.05 1.76
C ILE A 56 6.45 -6.94 1.85
N VAL A 57 5.33 -7.22 2.50
CA VAL A 57 4.29 -6.22 2.79
C VAL A 57 4.18 -6.06 4.31
N LEU A 58 4.22 -4.82 4.79
CA LEU A 58 4.06 -4.47 6.20
C LEU A 58 2.76 -3.67 6.38
N ASP A 59 1.78 -4.25 7.09
CA ASP A 59 0.46 -3.66 7.37
C ASP A 59 0.25 -3.49 8.88
N TYR A 60 0.34 -2.30 9.47
CA TYR A 60 0.83 -1.02 8.95
C TYR A 60 1.89 -0.46 9.91
N LEU A 61 2.75 0.45 9.45
CA LEU A 61 3.94 0.93 10.18
C LEU A 61 3.63 1.40 11.61
N GLN A 62 2.47 2.00 11.81
CA GLN A 62 2.08 2.58 13.09
C GLN A 62 1.69 1.52 14.14
N LEU A 63 1.57 0.24 13.80
CA LEU A 63 1.43 -0.85 14.80
C LEU A 63 2.78 -1.37 15.32
N MET A 64 3.88 -0.92 14.71
CA MET A 64 5.21 -1.31 15.15
C MET A 64 5.63 -0.53 16.39
N THR A 65 6.38 -1.21 17.25
CA THR A 65 6.95 -0.65 18.48
C THR A 65 8.46 -0.87 18.50
N SER A 66 9.17 0.11 19.02
CA SER A 66 10.60 0.05 19.33
C SER A 66 10.87 -0.76 20.61
N GLY A 67 9.82 -1.21 21.33
CA GLY A 67 9.93 -1.89 22.62
C GLY A 67 10.44 -0.98 23.75
N LYS A 68 10.64 0.31 23.48
CA LYS A 68 11.09 1.32 24.43
C LYS A 68 10.03 2.41 24.56
N ARG A 69 9.98 3.07 25.72
CA ARG A 69 9.16 4.27 25.91
C ARG A 69 9.86 5.42 25.19
N VAL A 70 9.45 5.70 23.96
CA VAL A 70 9.95 6.84 23.18
C VAL A 70 9.08 8.04 23.49
N GLU A 71 9.68 9.17 23.85
CA GLU A 71 8.93 10.41 24.14
C GLU A 71 8.32 11.04 22.88
N ASN A 72 8.89 10.75 21.70
CA ASN A 72 8.45 11.28 20.43
C ASN A 72 8.25 10.18 19.39
N ARG A 73 6.99 9.91 19.04
CA ARG A 73 6.58 8.95 18.01
C ARG A 73 7.20 9.24 16.64
N GLN A 74 7.47 10.51 16.32
CA GLN A 74 8.08 10.89 15.04
C GLN A 74 9.50 10.33 14.89
N VAL A 75 10.25 10.30 15.99
CA VAL A 75 11.61 9.72 16.02
C VAL A 75 11.53 8.22 15.79
N GLU A 76 10.55 7.56 16.39
CA GLU A 76 10.33 6.12 16.25
C GLU A 76 9.95 5.73 14.82
N VAL A 77 9.01 6.46 14.19
CA VAL A 77 8.65 6.24 12.79
C VAL A 77 9.84 6.48 11.86
N SER A 78 10.69 7.45 12.19
CA SER A 78 11.92 7.70 11.44
C SER A 78 12.93 6.57 11.54
N GLU A 79 13.06 5.97 12.71
CA GLU A 79 13.89 4.79 12.91
C GLU A 79 13.36 3.60 12.10
N PHE A 80 12.05 3.36 12.12
CA PHE A 80 11.42 2.28 11.35
C PHE A 80 11.65 2.43 9.85
N SER A 81 11.40 3.63 9.30
CA SER A 81 11.63 3.95 7.90
C SER A 81 13.04 3.55 7.44
N ARG A 82 14.06 4.00 8.19
CA ARG A 82 15.45 3.71 7.90
C ARG A 82 15.76 2.23 8.01
N GLN A 83 15.28 1.55 9.06
CA GLN A 83 15.53 0.13 9.25
C GLN A 83 14.87 -0.73 8.18
N ILE A 84 13.69 -0.36 7.71
CA ILE A 84 13.00 -1.01 6.59
C ILE A 84 13.81 -0.86 5.31
N LYS A 85 14.30 0.35 5.00
CA LYS A 85 15.17 0.58 3.84
C LYS A 85 16.44 -0.27 3.89
N LEU A 86 17.05 -0.41 5.07
CA LEU A 86 18.22 -1.27 5.25
C LEU A 86 17.86 -2.76 5.07
N LEU A 87 16.72 -3.20 5.59
CA LEU A 87 16.23 -4.57 5.41
C LEU A 87 15.99 -4.91 3.93
N ALA A 88 15.38 -3.99 3.18
CA ALA A 88 15.14 -4.16 1.75
C ALA A 88 16.45 -4.37 0.98
N LYS A 89 17.48 -3.56 1.29
CA LYS A 89 18.82 -3.69 0.69
C LYS A 89 19.56 -4.94 1.13
N GLU A 90 19.40 -5.34 2.39
CA GLU A 90 20.05 -6.50 2.97
C GLU A 90 19.54 -7.81 2.36
N LEU A 91 18.22 -7.90 2.13
CA LEU A 91 17.59 -9.07 1.54
C LEU A 91 17.54 -9.03 0.01
N ASP A 92 17.78 -7.86 -0.59
CA ASP A 92 17.56 -7.59 -2.01
C ASP A 92 16.10 -7.88 -2.43
N VAL A 93 15.15 -7.42 -1.61
CA VAL A 93 13.71 -7.65 -1.79
C VAL A 93 12.96 -6.33 -1.67
N PRO A 94 12.03 -6.00 -2.59
CA PRO A 94 11.17 -4.83 -2.45
C PRO A 94 10.27 -4.96 -1.21
N ILE A 95 10.14 -3.86 -0.46
CA ILE A 95 9.26 -3.79 0.71
C ILE A 95 8.19 -2.73 0.48
N VAL A 96 6.93 -3.11 0.61
CA VAL A 96 5.79 -2.21 0.63
C VAL A 96 5.36 -2.03 2.08
N ALA A 97 5.49 -0.81 2.58
CA ALA A 97 5.04 -0.44 3.91
C ALA A 97 3.78 0.41 3.81
N ILE A 98 2.71 -0.02 4.47
CA ILE A 98 1.47 0.73 4.56
C ILE A 98 1.62 1.75 5.70
N SER A 99 1.31 3.01 5.41
CA SER A 99 1.32 4.10 6.38
C SER A 99 -0.01 4.82 6.37
N GLN A 100 -0.52 5.14 7.56
CA GLN A 100 -1.64 6.05 7.72
C GLN A 100 -1.18 7.50 7.60
N LEU A 101 -2.02 8.33 6.98
CA LEU A 101 -1.80 9.77 6.86
C LEU A 101 -2.33 10.52 8.08
N ASN A 102 -1.79 11.71 8.31
CA ASN A 102 -2.32 12.61 9.32
C ASN A 102 -3.72 13.11 8.95
N ARG A 103 -4.60 13.25 9.95
CA ARG A 103 -5.97 13.76 9.76
C ARG A 103 -6.05 15.21 9.31
N GLY A 104 -4.93 15.94 9.29
CA GLY A 104 -4.86 17.31 8.79
C GLY A 104 -5.30 17.43 7.32
N ALA A 105 -5.12 16.37 6.51
CA ALA A 105 -5.60 16.32 5.13
C ALA A 105 -7.12 16.53 5.02
N GLU A 106 -7.88 16.04 6.01
CA GLU A 106 -9.35 16.09 6.01
C GLU A 106 -9.91 17.50 6.28
N GLN A 107 -9.11 18.39 6.88
CA GLN A 107 -9.50 19.76 7.22
C GLN A 107 -9.27 20.75 6.05
N ARG A 108 -8.54 20.34 5.01
CA ARG A 108 -8.30 21.16 3.83
C ARG A 108 -9.55 21.22 2.95
N THR A 109 -9.67 22.31 2.21
CA THR A 109 -10.66 22.44 1.13
C THR A 109 -10.40 21.39 0.05
N ASP A 110 -9.13 21.25 -0.37
CA ASP A 110 -8.69 20.13 -1.21
C ASP A 110 -8.20 18.98 -0.31
N LYS A 111 -9.01 17.93 -0.25
CA LYS A 111 -8.76 16.74 0.56
C LYS A 111 -7.87 15.71 -0.15
N THR A 112 -7.37 16.03 -1.35
CA THR A 112 -6.40 15.18 -2.03
C THR A 112 -5.16 15.00 -1.14
N PRO A 113 -4.75 13.76 -0.84
CA PRO A 113 -3.53 13.47 -0.10
C PRO A 113 -2.27 14.02 -0.77
N GLN A 114 -1.33 14.49 0.04
CA GLN A 114 -0.06 15.05 -0.38
C GLN A 114 1.08 14.44 0.45
N LEU A 115 2.33 14.56 -0.05
CA LEU A 115 3.51 14.09 0.70
C LEU A 115 3.61 14.72 2.09
N SER A 116 3.20 15.98 2.22
CA SER A 116 3.15 16.72 3.49
C SER A 116 2.16 16.12 4.51
N ASP A 117 1.27 15.20 4.11
CA ASP A 117 0.40 14.48 5.04
C ASP A 117 1.11 13.33 5.75
N LEU A 118 2.29 12.94 5.27
CA LEU A 118 3.25 12.07 5.95
C LEU A 118 4.13 12.85 6.94
N ARG A 119 3.95 14.17 7.12
CA ARG A 119 4.93 15.08 7.77
C ARG A 119 5.27 14.78 9.24
N GLU A 120 4.53 13.94 9.95
CA GLU A 120 5.00 13.36 11.21
C GLU A 120 6.19 12.38 11.02
N SER A 121 6.62 12.17 9.77
CA SER A 121 7.64 11.23 9.32
C SER A 121 8.44 11.77 8.12
N GLY A 122 9.03 12.96 8.24
CA GLY A 122 9.87 13.52 7.16
C GLY A 122 11.01 12.60 6.68
N SER A 123 11.39 11.64 7.51
CA SER A 123 12.26 10.50 7.20
C SER A 123 11.67 9.50 6.21
N ILE A 124 10.38 9.15 6.31
CA ILE A 124 9.68 8.29 5.34
C ILE A 124 9.76 8.92 3.95
N GLU A 125 9.50 10.22 3.85
CA GLU A 125 9.62 10.94 2.59
C GLU A 125 11.04 10.82 2.02
N GLN A 126 12.09 10.88 2.83
CA GLN A 126 13.47 10.82 2.36
C GLN A 126 13.91 9.39 1.97
N ASP A 127 13.61 8.42 2.83
CA ASP A 127 14.08 7.04 2.72
C ASP A 127 13.35 6.23 1.65
N ALA A 128 12.05 6.48 1.45
CA ALA A 128 11.25 5.77 0.46
C ALA A 128 11.75 6.04 -0.96
N ASP A 129 11.82 5.01 -1.79
CA ASP A 129 12.12 5.18 -3.21
C ASP A 129 10.88 5.66 -3.97
N ILE A 130 9.71 5.13 -3.62
CA ILE A 130 8.41 5.46 -4.21
C ILE A 130 7.42 5.73 -3.09
N VAL A 131 6.60 6.76 -3.24
CA VAL A 131 5.44 7.02 -2.37
C VAL A 131 4.18 7.02 -3.22
N ILE A 132 3.24 6.16 -2.84
CA ILE A 132 1.92 6.04 -3.49
C ILE A 132 0.88 6.50 -2.48
N LEU A 133 0.06 7.47 -2.85
CA LEU A 133 -1.07 7.95 -2.08
C LEU A 133 -2.36 7.51 -2.77
N LEU A 134 -3.35 7.12 -1.98
CA LEU A 134 -4.66 6.70 -2.46
C LEU A 134 -5.68 7.78 -2.14
N ASN A 135 -6.41 8.22 -3.16
CA ASN A 135 -7.46 9.23 -3.03
C ASN A 135 -8.79 8.67 -3.49
N ARG A 136 -9.84 8.85 -2.71
CA ARG A 136 -11.22 8.48 -3.10
C ARG A 136 -12.09 9.72 -3.14
N PRO A 137 -12.24 10.38 -4.31
CA PRO A 137 -13.02 11.62 -4.44
C PRO A 137 -14.42 11.54 -3.82
N ASP A 138 -15.06 10.37 -3.92
CA ASP A 138 -16.39 10.08 -3.40
C ASP A 138 -16.52 10.03 -1.88
N THR A 139 -15.40 10.01 -1.14
CA THR A 139 -15.41 9.99 0.33
C THR A 139 -15.25 11.36 1.00
N HIS A 140 -15.04 12.43 0.22
CA HIS A 140 -14.62 13.73 0.74
C HIS A 140 -15.77 14.68 1.14
N GLY A 141 -17.04 14.35 0.89
CA GLY A 141 -18.15 15.25 1.21
C GLY A 141 -19.53 14.60 1.26
N HIS A 142 -20.48 15.35 1.83
CA HIS A 142 -21.91 15.03 1.83
C HIS A 142 -22.55 15.60 0.55
N GLY A 143 -22.26 14.99 -0.60
CA GLY A 143 -22.78 15.39 -1.91
C GLY A 143 -22.50 14.32 -2.95
N GLU A 144 -23.20 14.36 -4.09
CA GLU A 144 -22.89 13.48 -5.21
C GLU A 144 -21.50 13.83 -5.74
N SER A 145 -20.59 12.85 -5.70
CA SER A 145 -19.27 13.00 -6.30
C SER A 145 -19.41 13.01 -7.81
N GLU A 146 -18.66 13.87 -8.50
CA GLU A 146 -18.56 13.85 -9.97
C GLU A 146 -17.89 12.56 -10.49
N ARG A 147 -17.19 11.82 -9.61
CA ARG A 147 -16.44 10.60 -9.95
C ARG A 147 -16.79 9.45 -8.99
N PRO A 148 -18.06 9.01 -8.95
CA PRO A 148 -18.50 7.99 -8.00
C PRO A 148 -17.91 6.62 -8.36
N GLY A 149 -17.37 5.92 -7.35
CA GLY A 149 -16.73 4.62 -7.59
C GLY A 149 -15.38 4.70 -8.31
N GLU A 150 -14.78 5.88 -8.38
CA GLU A 150 -13.41 6.07 -8.84
C GLU A 150 -12.46 6.29 -7.65
N ALA A 151 -11.19 5.96 -7.87
CA ALA A 151 -10.10 6.33 -6.98
C ALA A 151 -8.90 6.78 -7.80
N ASP A 152 -8.04 7.60 -7.20
CA ASP A 152 -6.76 7.96 -7.78
C ASP A 152 -5.64 7.23 -7.05
N VAL A 153 -4.75 6.62 -7.82
CA VAL A 153 -3.44 6.13 -7.38
C VAL A 153 -2.42 7.21 -7.75
N ILE A 154 -1.92 7.92 -6.74
CA ILE A 154 -1.04 9.07 -6.92
C ILE A 154 0.39 8.63 -6.58
N VAL A 155 1.25 8.48 -7.58
CA VAL A 155 2.69 8.34 -7.41
C VAL A 155 3.25 9.71 -7.05
N ALA A 156 3.25 10.04 -5.76
CA ALA A 156 3.63 11.35 -5.25
C ALA A 156 5.16 11.53 -5.18
N LYS A 157 5.91 10.42 -5.08
CA LYS A 157 7.37 10.40 -5.19
C LYS A 157 7.80 9.19 -6.01
N ASN A 158 8.79 9.38 -6.86
CA ASN A 158 9.48 8.31 -7.57
C ASN A 158 10.96 8.69 -7.75
N ARG A 159 11.88 7.98 -7.09
CA ARG A 159 13.32 8.29 -7.12
C ARG A 159 13.96 8.03 -8.49
N SER A 160 13.37 7.15 -9.30
CA SER A 160 13.94 6.65 -10.55
C SER A 160 13.03 6.86 -11.77
N GLY A 161 12.05 7.75 -11.67
CA GLY A 161 11.11 7.99 -12.75
C GLY A 161 10.10 9.09 -12.45
N PRO A 162 9.09 9.26 -13.30
CA PRO A 162 8.12 10.32 -13.14
C PRO A 162 7.16 10.07 -11.97
N VAL A 163 6.66 11.17 -11.43
CA VAL A 163 5.44 11.20 -10.61
C VAL A 163 4.23 11.26 -11.53
N ASN A 164 3.13 10.60 -11.16
CA ASN A 164 1.92 10.59 -11.97
C ASN A 164 0.69 10.28 -11.10
N LYS A 165 -0.49 10.58 -11.62
CA LYS A 165 -1.77 10.25 -11.03
C LYS A 165 -2.56 9.40 -12.01
N VAL A 166 -2.97 8.21 -11.56
CA VAL A 166 -3.70 7.25 -12.39
C VAL A 166 -5.09 7.04 -11.78
N ALA A 167 -6.13 7.30 -12.57
CA ALA A 167 -7.50 6.99 -12.19
C ALA A 167 -7.77 5.49 -12.33
N VAL A 168 -8.43 4.90 -11.35
CA VAL A 168 -8.83 3.49 -11.30
C VAL A 168 -10.28 3.37 -10.86
N SER A 169 -10.97 2.32 -11.27
CA SER A 169 -12.31 2.02 -10.76
C SER A 169 -12.19 1.30 -9.42
N PHE A 170 -12.94 1.75 -8.42
CA PHE A 170 -13.01 1.17 -7.09
C PHE A 170 -14.38 0.52 -6.84
N GLN A 171 -14.36 -0.80 -6.66
CA GLN A 171 -15.53 -1.61 -6.37
C GLN A 171 -15.58 -1.88 -4.87
N GLY A 172 -16.17 -0.95 -4.11
CA GLY A 172 -16.13 -0.97 -2.64
C GLY A 172 -16.73 -2.22 -1.99
N HIS A 173 -17.75 -2.81 -2.60
CA HIS A 173 -18.36 -4.07 -2.12
C HIS A 173 -17.44 -5.29 -2.26
N TYR A 174 -16.35 -5.19 -3.02
CA TYR A 174 -15.31 -6.21 -3.15
C TYR A 174 -13.95 -5.74 -2.62
N SER A 175 -13.83 -4.51 -2.09
CA SER A 175 -12.56 -3.87 -1.73
C SER A 175 -11.50 -3.97 -2.83
N ARG A 176 -11.92 -3.78 -4.10
CA ARG A 176 -11.11 -4.05 -5.28
C ARG A 176 -10.91 -2.81 -6.13
N PHE A 177 -9.67 -2.57 -6.55
CA PHE A 177 -9.32 -1.61 -7.59
C PHE A 177 -9.18 -2.33 -8.93
N THR A 178 -9.64 -1.73 -10.01
CA THR A 178 -9.53 -2.26 -11.37
C THR A 178 -9.05 -1.18 -12.34
N PRO A 179 -8.24 -1.52 -13.35
CA PRO A 179 -7.88 -0.57 -14.39
C PRO A 179 -9.14 0.00 -15.04
N MET A 180 -9.16 1.32 -15.25
CA MET A 180 -10.16 1.91 -16.14
C MET A 180 -9.86 1.50 -17.57
N ALA A 181 -10.91 1.32 -18.38
CA ALA A 181 -10.71 1.16 -19.81
C ALA A 181 -9.95 2.39 -20.32
N ARG A 182 -8.80 2.18 -20.96
CA ARG A 182 -8.16 3.26 -21.72
C ARG A 182 -9.17 3.70 -22.77
N GLU A 183 -9.55 4.97 -22.79
CA GLU A 183 -10.05 5.55 -24.03
C GLU A 183 -9.00 5.21 -25.09
N ALA A 184 -9.43 4.53 -26.16
CA ALA A 184 -8.54 4.16 -27.24
C ALA A 184 -7.81 5.43 -27.68
N GLU A 185 -6.47 5.42 -27.63
CA GLU A 185 -5.67 6.49 -28.21
C GLU A 185 -6.18 6.68 -29.64
N VAL A 186 -6.76 7.85 -29.92
CA VAL A 186 -7.18 8.22 -31.27
C VAL A 186 -5.92 8.14 -32.12
N PRO A 187 -5.85 7.25 -33.13
CA PRO A 187 -4.65 7.12 -33.95
C PRO A 187 -4.42 8.46 -34.67
N GLY A 188 -3.42 9.23 -34.22
CA GLY A 188 -3.09 10.53 -34.82
C GLY A 188 -2.69 11.65 -33.86
N ALA A 189 -2.87 11.52 -32.54
CA ALA A 189 -2.25 12.45 -31.60
C ALA A 189 -0.78 12.04 -31.40
N ALA A 190 0.14 12.87 -31.90
CA ALA A 190 1.57 12.60 -31.87
C ALA A 190 2.03 12.17 -30.47
N ALA A 191 2.61 10.97 -30.41
CA ALA A 191 3.32 10.49 -29.24
C ALA A 191 4.51 11.44 -28.98
N GLY A 192 4.31 12.37 -28.03
CA GLY A 192 5.43 13.07 -27.41
C GLY A 192 6.33 12.02 -26.76
N GLU A 193 7.60 12.01 -27.17
CA GLU A 193 8.60 11.02 -26.81
C GLU A 193 8.65 10.80 -25.29
N PHE A 194 8.35 9.56 -24.89
CA PHE A 194 8.66 9.05 -23.57
C PHE A 194 10.11 8.54 -23.59
N TYR A 195 11.00 9.20 -22.86
CA TYR A 195 12.30 8.66 -22.44
C TYR A 195 12.33 8.54 -20.92
#